data_AF-A0A0C5VP39-F1
#
_entry.id   AF-A0A0C5VP39-F1
#
_cell.length_a   1.000
_cell.length_b   1.000
_cell.length_c   1.000
_cell.angle_alpha   90.00
_cell.angle_beta   90.00
_cell.angle_gamma   90.00
#
_symmetry.space_group_name_H-M   'P 1'
#
loop_
_entity.id
_entity.type
_entity.pdbx_description
1 polymer ?
#
loop_
_entity_poly.entity_id
_entity_poly.type
_entity_poly.pdbx_seq_one_letter_code
_entity_poly.pdbx_strand_id
1 'polypeptide(L)'
;MEQLNNDGLKQEFEELLKSKTQELQRHLTDGQMPEALAVIKSLQEARDQSLYQEVGRLTRALHNAINNFNIEAETVSEKQSMSDMSDARDRLSYVVDMTEKAANKTMDLVEESMPVADKLGKDAKRLREYWRKLIDREMSGDQFRDLYWEMDAFLERSANESENLYGNLSSILLAQDFQDLTGQVIHRVTNLVKEVEASLVDLIFMASQVETITGIVHLPEESEKQEADQFKGHGPQISKDAADDVVTSQDDVDDLLSSLGF
;
A
#
# COMPACT_ATOMS: atom_id res chain seq x y z
N MET A 1 -14.79 12.17 -23.36
CA MET A 1 -15.19 13.52 -23.80
C MET A 1 -14.05 14.53 -23.72
N GLU A 2 -13.06 14.37 -22.82
CA GLU A 2 -11.90 15.29 -22.70
C GLU A 2 -10.81 15.13 -23.77
N GLN A 3 -10.59 13.93 -24.33
CA GLN A 3 -9.63 13.72 -25.43
C GLN A 3 -10.03 14.44 -26.72
N LEU A 4 -11.34 14.55 -27.02
CA LEU A 4 -11.86 15.24 -28.21
C LEU A 4 -11.62 16.76 -28.19
N ASN A 5 -11.47 17.35 -27.01
CA ASN A 5 -11.22 18.78 -26.87
C ASN A 5 -9.73 19.13 -27.04
N ASN A 6 -8.85 18.14 -26.83
CA ASN A 6 -7.39 18.32 -26.91
C ASN A 6 -6.91 18.41 -28.37
N ASP A 7 -7.52 17.64 -29.26
CA ASP A 7 -7.25 17.71 -30.70
C ASP A 7 -7.74 19.03 -31.32
N GLY A 8 -8.85 19.60 -30.83
CA GLY A 8 -9.41 20.85 -31.32
C GLY A 8 -8.49 22.06 -31.11
N LEU A 9 -7.95 22.21 -29.89
CA LEU A 9 -7.01 23.30 -29.58
C LEU A 9 -5.68 23.18 -30.35
N LYS A 10 -5.18 21.95 -30.53
CA LYS A 10 -4.01 21.67 -31.37
C LYS A 10 -4.25 22.05 -32.83
N GLN A 11 -5.38 21.62 -33.41
CA GLN A 11 -5.74 21.97 -34.78
C GLN A 11 -5.89 23.47 -35.00
N GLU A 12 -6.54 24.16 -34.06
CA GLU A 12 -6.79 25.60 -34.16
C GLU A 12 -5.48 26.41 -34.08
N PHE A 13 -4.54 25.99 -33.22
CA PHE A 13 -3.20 26.59 -33.17
C PHE A 13 -2.36 26.28 -34.41
N GLU A 14 -2.40 25.05 -34.95
CA GLU A 14 -1.71 24.68 -36.19
C GLU A 14 -2.22 25.47 -37.40
N GLU A 15 -3.53 25.69 -37.51
CA GLU A 15 -4.13 26.50 -38.57
C GLU A 15 -3.75 27.97 -38.44
N LEU A 16 -3.75 28.50 -37.20
CA LEU A 16 -3.28 29.85 -36.91
C LEU A 16 -1.80 30.02 -37.29
N LEU A 17 -0.96 29.04 -36.94
CA LEU A 17 0.47 29.04 -37.24
C LEU A 17 0.71 29.04 -38.76
N LYS A 18 -0.01 28.20 -39.52
CA LYS A 18 0.06 28.16 -40.99
C LYS A 18 -0.35 29.49 -41.61
N SER A 19 -1.47 30.05 -41.17
CA SER A 19 -1.99 31.33 -41.66
C SER A 19 -1.01 32.48 -41.40
N LYS A 20 -0.52 32.61 -40.16
CA LYS A 20 0.43 33.65 -39.77
C LYS A 20 1.80 33.49 -40.42
N THR A 21 2.24 32.26 -40.69
CA THR A 21 3.48 32.01 -41.43
C THR A 21 3.38 32.45 -42.90
N GLN A 22 2.23 32.23 -43.55
CA GLN A 22 1.98 32.74 -44.91
C GLN A 22 1.93 34.27 -44.95
N GLU A 23 1.32 34.89 -43.94
CA GLU A 23 1.24 36.35 -43.79
C GLU A 23 2.64 36.96 -43.55
N LEU A 24 3.44 36.33 -42.66
CA LEU A 24 4.84 36.69 -42.42
C LEU A 24 5.68 36.59 -43.69
N GLN A 25 5.54 35.51 -44.44
CA GLN A 25 6.26 35.31 -45.70
C GLN A 25 5.90 36.41 -46.72
N ARG A 26 4.63 36.81 -46.80
CA ARG A 26 4.18 37.88 -47.69
C ARG A 26 4.80 39.23 -47.30
N HIS A 27 4.72 39.61 -46.03
CA HIS A 27 5.31 40.86 -45.54
C HIS A 27 6.83 40.91 -45.70
N LEU A 28 7.53 39.78 -45.51
CA LEU A 28 8.96 39.68 -45.79
C LEU A 28 9.28 39.84 -47.29
N THR A 29 8.45 39.27 -48.16
CA THR A 29 8.63 39.36 -49.63
C THR A 29 8.36 40.79 -50.13
N ASP A 30 7.41 41.49 -49.52
CA ASP A 30 7.03 42.87 -49.86
C ASP A 30 7.94 43.93 -49.20
N GLY A 31 8.96 43.53 -48.42
CA GLY A 31 9.90 44.43 -47.75
C GLY A 31 9.33 45.17 -46.53
N GLN A 32 8.17 44.73 -46.03
CA GLN A 32 7.41 45.33 -44.94
C GLN A 32 7.88 44.77 -43.58
N MET A 33 9.06 45.21 -43.14
CA MET A 33 9.70 44.74 -41.90
C MET A 33 8.88 45.00 -40.61
N PRO A 34 8.25 46.17 -40.43
CA PRO A 34 7.43 46.46 -39.24
C PRO A 34 6.23 45.51 -39.12
N GLU A 35 5.57 45.21 -40.23
CA GLU A 35 4.42 44.32 -40.31
C GLU A 35 4.83 42.87 -40.06
N ALA A 36 5.98 42.44 -40.60
CA ALA A 36 6.55 41.13 -40.29
C ALA A 36 6.85 40.95 -38.78
N LEU A 37 7.40 41.97 -38.12
CA LEU A 37 7.64 41.95 -36.67
C LEU A 37 6.32 41.92 -35.87
N ALA A 38 5.27 42.59 -36.34
CA ALA A 38 3.95 42.52 -35.72
C ALA A 38 3.33 41.12 -35.81
N VAL A 39 3.53 40.42 -36.94
CA VAL A 39 3.09 39.02 -37.10
C VAL A 39 3.84 38.10 -36.13
N ILE A 40 5.16 38.24 -36.00
CA ILE A 40 5.96 37.47 -35.03
C ILE A 40 5.47 37.73 -33.59
N LYS A 41 5.23 38.99 -33.23
CA LYS A 41 4.71 39.34 -31.91
C LYS A 41 3.34 38.70 -31.65
N SER A 42 2.45 38.69 -32.65
CA SER A 42 1.13 38.05 -32.53
C SER A 42 1.21 36.53 -32.36
N LEU A 43 2.18 35.88 -33.02
CA LEU A 43 2.46 34.46 -32.85
C LEU A 43 2.97 34.15 -31.44
N GLN A 44 3.84 35.03 -30.92
CA GLN A 44 4.39 34.89 -29.57
C GLN A 44 3.31 35.08 -28.50
N GLU A 45 2.44 36.08 -28.65
CA GLU A 45 1.29 36.30 -27.77
C GLU A 45 0.29 35.13 -27.83
N ALA A 46 0.00 34.59 -29.02
CA ALA A 46 -0.87 33.43 -29.17
C ALA A 46 -0.30 32.16 -28.50
N ARG A 47 1.02 31.95 -28.63
CA ARG A 47 1.73 30.85 -27.96
C ARG A 47 1.68 31.00 -26.44
N ASP A 48 1.97 32.18 -25.92
CA ASP A 48 2.00 32.44 -24.48
C ASP A 48 0.57 32.30 -23.88
N GLN A 49 -0.46 32.73 -24.60
CA GLN A 49 -1.86 32.56 -24.19
C GLN A 49 -2.30 31.09 -24.18
N SER A 50 -1.90 30.30 -25.18
CA SER A 50 -2.14 28.85 -25.22
C SER A 50 -1.47 28.14 -24.04
N LEU A 51 -0.20 28.50 -23.74
CA LEU A 51 0.53 28.02 -22.58
C LEU A 51 -0.20 28.26 -21.25
N TYR A 52 -0.69 29.50 -21.02
CA TYR A 52 -1.43 29.84 -19.81
C TYR A 52 -2.74 29.04 -19.67
N GLN A 53 -3.44 28.79 -20.78
CA GLN A 53 -4.66 27.99 -20.78
C GLN A 53 -4.37 26.53 -20.42
N GLU A 54 -3.30 25.95 -20.97
CA GLU A 54 -2.95 24.56 -20.70
C GLU A 54 -2.46 24.35 -19.26
N VAL A 55 -1.65 25.28 -18.73
CA VAL A 55 -1.25 25.28 -17.30
C VAL A 55 -2.47 25.44 -16.40
N GLY A 56 -3.40 26.32 -16.74
CA GLY A 56 -4.65 26.49 -15.99
C GLY A 56 -5.52 25.24 -16.01
N ARG A 57 -5.59 24.55 -17.15
CA ARG A 57 -6.29 23.27 -17.29
C ARG A 57 -5.62 22.17 -16.48
N LEU A 58 -4.30 22.04 -16.53
CA LEU A 58 -3.50 21.11 -15.73
C LEU A 58 -3.72 21.30 -14.25
N THR A 59 -3.67 22.55 -13.78
CA THR A 59 -3.87 22.88 -12.36
C THR A 59 -5.30 22.54 -11.91
N ARG A 60 -6.30 22.76 -12.77
CA ARG A 60 -7.70 22.39 -12.50
C ARG A 60 -7.94 20.89 -12.56
N ALA A 61 -7.32 20.17 -13.49
CA ALA A 61 -7.44 18.72 -13.59
C ALA A 61 -6.84 18.05 -12.34
N LEU A 62 -5.65 18.49 -11.90
CA LEU A 62 -5.04 18.05 -10.66
C LEU A 62 -5.90 18.43 -9.45
N HIS A 63 -6.39 19.66 -9.37
CA HIS A 63 -7.26 20.10 -8.28
C HIS A 63 -8.56 19.30 -8.24
N ASN A 64 -9.18 19.01 -9.38
CA ASN A 64 -10.40 18.23 -9.48
C ASN A 64 -10.16 16.77 -9.09
N ALA A 65 -9.04 16.15 -9.48
CA ALA A 65 -8.67 14.81 -9.04
C ALA A 65 -8.53 14.75 -7.50
N ILE A 66 -7.87 15.75 -6.90
CA ILE A 66 -7.73 15.89 -5.45
C ILE A 66 -9.07 16.15 -4.74
N ASN A 67 -9.98 16.93 -5.34
CA ASN A 67 -11.26 17.26 -4.71
C ASN A 67 -12.32 16.16 -4.88
N ASN A 68 -12.36 15.50 -6.04
CA ASN A 68 -13.29 14.39 -6.28
C ASN A 68 -12.99 13.21 -5.34
N PHE A 69 -11.72 13.03 -4.98
CA PHE A 69 -11.25 12.16 -3.90
C PHE A 69 -11.91 12.44 -2.53
N ASN A 70 -12.10 13.71 -2.14
CA ASN A 70 -12.78 14.06 -0.88
C ASN A 70 -14.28 13.73 -0.91
N ILE A 71 -14.94 13.84 -2.07
CA ILE A 71 -16.40 13.68 -2.21
C ILE A 71 -16.79 12.20 -2.35
N GLU A 72 -15.99 11.38 -3.04
CA GLU A 72 -16.24 9.95 -3.20
C GLU A 72 -16.00 9.18 -1.88
N ALA A 73 -15.21 9.75 -0.96
CA ALA A 73 -15.05 9.26 0.40
C ALA A 73 -16.28 9.52 1.30
N GLU A 74 -17.05 10.60 1.07
CA GLU A 74 -18.26 10.94 1.84
C GLU A 74 -19.50 10.14 1.41
N THR A 75 -19.55 9.69 0.15
CA THR A 75 -20.75 9.05 -0.43
C THR A 75 -20.82 7.54 -0.20
N VAL A 76 -19.73 6.90 0.25
CA VAL A 76 -19.77 5.50 0.72
C VAL A 76 -20.29 5.49 2.16
N SER A 77 -21.61 5.59 2.25
CA SER A 77 -22.40 5.32 3.45
C SER A 77 -22.17 3.87 3.89
N GLU A 78 -21.19 3.63 4.75
CA GLU A 78 -21.26 2.64 5.82
C GLU A 78 -20.11 2.83 6.81
N LYS A 79 -20.50 3.14 8.06
CA LYS A 79 -19.70 3.28 9.29
C LYS A 79 -19.02 4.64 9.51
N GLN A 80 -19.67 5.40 10.40
CA GLN A 80 -19.29 6.66 11.08
C GLN A 80 -17.89 6.73 11.72
N SER A 81 -17.00 5.76 11.51
CA SER A 81 -15.58 5.86 11.90
C SER A 81 -14.64 6.07 10.72
N MET A 82 -15.11 5.93 9.48
CA MET A 82 -14.27 6.11 8.29
C MET A 82 -14.45 7.48 7.61
N SER A 83 -15.56 8.19 7.83
CA SER A 83 -15.80 9.49 7.18
C SER A 83 -14.95 10.63 7.75
N ASP A 84 -14.35 10.45 8.93
CA ASP A 84 -13.45 11.45 9.52
C ASP A 84 -12.01 11.34 8.99
N MET A 85 -11.70 10.28 8.22
CA MET A 85 -10.34 10.00 7.73
C MET A 85 -10.17 10.46 6.27
N SER A 86 -10.04 11.78 6.08
CA SER A 86 -9.85 12.39 4.76
C SER A 86 -8.45 12.15 4.17
N ASP A 87 -7.42 11.94 5.01
CA ASP A 87 -6.04 11.72 4.57
C ASP A 87 -5.69 10.22 4.51
N ALA A 88 -5.03 9.80 3.43
CA ALA A 88 -4.44 8.47 3.27
C ALA A 88 -3.41 8.17 4.37
N ARG A 89 -2.74 9.20 4.87
CA ARG A 89 -1.79 9.11 5.98
C ARG A 89 -2.47 8.69 7.27
N ASP A 90 -3.61 9.28 7.58
CA ASP A 90 -4.39 8.93 8.76
C ASP A 90 -5.02 7.54 8.64
N ARG A 91 -5.42 7.15 7.42
CA ARG A 91 -5.89 5.78 7.11
C ARG A 91 -4.81 4.73 7.35
N LEU A 92 -3.57 4.98 6.89
CA LEU A 92 -2.44 4.08 7.16
C LEU A 92 -2.10 4.06 8.66
N SER A 93 -2.15 5.21 9.34
CA SER A 93 -1.95 5.29 10.80
C SER A 93 -2.98 4.44 11.56
N TYR A 94 -4.25 4.50 11.15
CA TYR A 94 -5.31 3.64 11.70
C TYR A 94 -5.04 2.15 11.49
N VAL A 95 -4.54 1.77 10.31
CA VAL A 95 -4.15 0.37 10.04
C VAL A 95 -3.03 -0.07 10.99
N VAL A 96 -2.01 0.76 11.22
CA VAL A 96 -0.91 0.45 12.13
C VAL A 96 -1.44 0.26 13.55
N ASP A 97 -2.22 1.22 14.07
CA ASP A 97 -2.78 1.16 15.42
C ASP A 97 -3.70 -0.06 15.62
N MET A 98 -4.57 -0.37 14.65
CA MET A 98 -5.44 -1.54 14.72
C MET A 98 -4.66 -2.85 14.66
N THR A 99 -3.60 -2.91 13.85
CA THR A 99 -2.74 -4.11 13.74
C THR A 99 -1.94 -4.31 15.03
N GLU A 100 -1.42 -3.24 15.61
CA GLU A 100 -0.72 -3.28 16.89
C GLU A 100 -1.64 -3.73 18.03
N LYS A 101 -2.87 -3.18 18.10
CA LYS A 101 -3.89 -3.59 19.07
C LYS A 101 -4.25 -5.06 18.95
N ALA A 102 -4.47 -5.57 17.73
CA ALA A 102 -4.79 -6.97 17.50
C ALA A 102 -3.63 -7.90 17.88
N ALA A 103 -2.39 -7.50 17.55
CA ALA A 103 -1.19 -8.25 17.90
C ALA A 103 -0.98 -8.31 19.42
N ASN A 104 -1.05 -7.16 20.10
CA ASN A 104 -0.93 -7.09 21.56
C ASN A 104 -2.02 -7.90 22.25
N LYS A 105 -3.28 -7.76 21.80
CA LYS A 105 -4.40 -8.54 22.36
C LYS A 105 -4.20 -10.04 22.19
N THR A 106 -3.67 -10.47 21.05
CA THR A 106 -3.34 -11.88 20.79
C THR A 106 -2.25 -12.36 21.74
N MET A 107 -1.17 -11.59 21.90
CA MET A 107 -0.07 -11.92 22.81
C MET A 107 -0.56 -12.06 24.25
N ASP A 108 -1.34 -11.10 24.75
CA ASP A 108 -1.89 -11.13 26.12
C ASP A 108 -2.71 -12.41 26.38
N LEU A 109 -3.61 -12.76 25.46
CA LEU A 109 -4.47 -13.95 25.59
C LEU A 109 -3.68 -15.25 25.49
N VAL A 110 -2.61 -15.28 24.68
CA VAL A 110 -1.69 -16.42 24.61
C VAL A 110 -0.90 -16.55 25.91
N GLU A 111 -0.36 -15.45 26.45
CA GLU A 111 0.38 -15.43 27.72
C GLU A 111 -0.50 -15.89 28.89
N GLU A 112 -1.79 -15.55 28.89
CA GLU A 112 -2.75 -16.04 29.89
C GLU A 112 -3.06 -17.54 29.71
N SER A 113 -3.14 -18.02 28.46
CA SER A 113 -3.54 -19.39 28.14
C SER A 113 -2.42 -20.43 28.31
N MET A 114 -1.16 -20.06 28.05
CA MET A 114 -0.01 -20.96 28.18
C MET A 114 0.15 -21.60 29.57
N PRO A 115 0.11 -20.86 30.70
CA PRO A 115 0.26 -21.46 32.03
C PRO A 115 -0.91 -22.38 32.39
N VAL A 116 -2.12 -22.08 31.92
CA VAL A 116 -3.30 -22.93 32.11
C VAL A 116 -3.09 -24.27 31.40
N ALA A 117 -2.70 -24.25 30.13
CA ALA A 117 -2.44 -25.45 29.35
C ALA A 117 -1.27 -26.29 29.92
N ASP A 118 -0.18 -25.63 30.35
CA ASP A 118 0.96 -26.31 30.98
C ASP A 118 0.57 -26.98 32.30
N LYS A 119 -0.19 -26.28 33.16
CA LYS A 119 -0.68 -26.82 34.43
C LYS A 119 -1.60 -28.03 34.21
N LEU A 120 -2.54 -27.94 33.25
CA LEU A 120 -3.42 -29.04 32.90
C LEU A 120 -2.63 -30.26 32.43
N GLY A 121 -1.63 -30.05 31.57
CA GLY A 121 -0.73 -31.11 31.09
C GLY A 121 0.10 -31.75 32.20
N LYS A 122 0.61 -30.96 33.15
CA LYS A 122 1.35 -31.45 34.33
C LYS A 122 0.47 -32.27 35.27
N ASP A 123 -0.72 -31.77 35.59
CA ASP A 123 -1.68 -32.48 36.46
C ASP A 123 -2.13 -33.81 35.81
N ALA A 124 -2.42 -33.81 34.50
CA ALA A 124 -2.78 -35.02 33.76
C ALA A 124 -1.66 -36.08 33.78
N LYS A 125 -0.39 -35.65 33.61
CA LYS A 125 0.77 -36.56 33.70
C LYS A 125 0.93 -37.13 35.11
N ARG A 126 0.80 -36.31 36.15
CA ARG A 126 0.86 -36.76 37.55
C ARG A 126 -0.23 -37.80 37.85
N LEU A 127 -1.47 -37.51 37.47
CA LEU A 127 -2.58 -38.46 37.66
C LEU A 127 -2.39 -39.76 36.90
N ARG A 128 -1.82 -39.70 35.68
CA ARG A 128 -1.51 -40.90 34.90
C ARG A 128 -0.48 -41.80 35.58
N GLU A 129 0.52 -41.23 36.26
CA GLU A 129 1.50 -42.01 37.03
C GLU A 129 0.85 -42.74 38.20
N TYR A 130 0.00 -42.05 38.98
CA TYR A 130 -0.75 -42.68 40.06
C TYR A 130 -1.72 -43.74 39.53
N TRP A 131 -2.46 -43.43 38.47
CA TRP A 131 -3.34 -44.38 37.81
C TRP A 131 -2.62 -45.67 37.39
N ARG A 132 -1.38 -45.55 36.89
CA ARG A 132 -0.56 -46.71 36.53
C ARG A 132 -0.20 -47.58 37.74
N LYS A 133 0.24 -46.96 38.85
CA LYS A 133 0.49 -47.69 40.10
C LYS A 133 -0.74 -48.43 40.62
N LEU A 134 -1.93 -47.88 40.41
CA LEU A 134 -3.19 -48.54 40.77
C LEU A 134 -3.42 -49.80 39.93
N ILE A 135 -3.24 -49.69 38.61
CA ILE A 135 -3.37 -50.83 37.67
C ILE A 135 -2.36 -51.93 37.99
N ASP A 136 -1.12 -51.54 38.27
CA ASP A 136 -0.01 -52.47 38.60
C ASP A 136 -0.15 -53.07 40.01
N ARG A 137 -1.19 -52.67 40.77
CA ARG A 137 -1.48 -53.09 42.16
C ARG A 137 -0.36 -52.75 43.14
N GLU A 138 0.38 -51.69 42.86
CA GLU A 138 1.50 -51.18 43.68
C GLU A 138 1.07 -50.04 44.63
N MET A 139 -0.24 -49.90 44.86
CA MET A 139 -0.84 -48.78 45.59
C MET A 139 -1.49 -49.24 46.91
N SER A 140 -1.25 -48.49 47.98
CA SER A 140 -1.92 -48.70 49.27
C SER A 140 -3.36 -48.14 49.29
N GLY A 141 -4.16 -48.56 50.28
CA GLY A 141 -5.52 -48.04 50.44
C GLY A 141 -5.60 -46.54 50.70
N ASP A 142 -4.63 -45.99 51.45
CA ASP A 142 -4.55 -44.54 51.71
C ASP A 142 -4.20 -43.77 50.43
N GLN A 143 -3.24 -44.25 49.64
CA GLN A 143 -2.86 -43.67 48.36
C GLN A 143 -4.00 -43.69 47.34
N PHE A 144 -4.83 -44.73 47.36
CA PHE A 144 -6.03 -44.81 46.53
C PHE A 144 -7.04 -43.73 46.90
N ARG A 145 -7.23 -43.47 48.20
CA ARG A 145 -8.14 -42.43 48.67
C ARG A 145 -7.67 -41.04 48.26
N ASP A 146 -6.37 -40.78 48.30
CA ASP A 146 -5.79 -39.53 47.82
C ASP A 146 -5.99 -39.36 46.29
N LEU A 147 -5.72 -40.41 45.52
CA LEU A 147 -5.96 -40.42 44.07
C LEU A 147 -7.43 -40.16 43.71
N TYR A 148 -8.37 -40.72 44.49
CA TYR A 148 -9.80 -40.50 44.27
C TYR A 148 -10.17 -39.02 44.34
N TRP A 149 -9.72 -38.31 45.39
CA TRP A 149 -10.00 -36.88 45.54
C TRP A 149 -9.18 -36.01 44.57
N GLU A 150 -7.94 -36.39 44.25
CA GLU A 150 -7.15 -35.69 43.23
C GLU A 150 -7.80 -35.79 41.84
N MET A 151 -8.37 -36.94 41.49
CA MET A 151 -9.05 -37.16 40.21
C MET A 151 -10.32 -36.32 40.12
N ASP A 152 -11.17 -36.33 41.17
CA ASP A 152 -12.38 -35.52 41.22
C ASP A 152 -12.08 -34.03 41.03
N ALA A 153 -11.12 -33.52 41.81
CA ALA A 153 -10.70 -32.13 41.72
C ALA A 153 -10.03 -31.78 40.38
N PHE A 154 -9.33 -32.73 39.74
CA PHE A 154 -8.77 -32.52 38.41
C PHE A 154 -9.84 -32.49 37.32
N LEU A 155 -10.84 -33.36 37.38
CA LEU A 155 -11.94 -33.37 36.39
C LEU A 155 -12.72 -32.05 36.43
N GLU A 156 -13.01 -31.54 37.63
CA GLU A 156 -13.65 -30.23 37.81
C GLU A 156 -12.79 -29.09 37.27
N ARG A 157 -11.49 -29.03 37.66
CA ARG A 157 -10.57 -28.03 37.13
C ARG A 157 -10.41 -28.13 35.63
N SER A 158 -10.28 -29.33 35.08
CA SER A 158 -10.09 -29.55 33.64
C SER A 158 -11.27 -29.03 32.83
N ALA A 159 -12.50 -29.16 33.33
CA ALA A 159 -13.67 -28.62 32.67
C ALA A 159 -13.61 -27.08 32.61
N ASN A 160 -13.37 -26.45 33.77
CA ASN A 160 -13.32 -24.98 33.88
C ASN A 160 -12.17 -24.36 33.09
N GLU A 161 -10.96 -24.93 33.20
CA GLU A 161 -9.78 -24.43 32.51
C GLU A 161 -9.87 -24.63 30.99
N SER A 162 -10.52 -25.71 30.53
CA SER A 162 -10.77 -25.91 29.09
C SER A 162 -11.77 -24.90 28.53
N GLU A 163 -12.80 -24.54 29.31
CA GLU A 163 -13.74 -23.48 28.94
C GLU A 163 -13.05 -22.12 28.86
N ASN A 164 -12.17 -21.81 29.82
CA ASN A 164 -11.35 -20.60 29.79
C ASN A 164 -10.44 -20.55 28.55
N LEU A 165 -9.68 -21.62 28.29
CA LEU A 165 -8.84 -21.73 27.09
C LEU A 165 -9.65 -21.54 25.80
N TYR A 166 -10.83 -22.15 25.71
CA TYR A 166 -11.72 -21.97 24.56
C TYR A 166 -12.17 -20.50 24.42
N GLY A 167 -12.54 -19.85 25.52
CA GLY A 167 -12.88 -18.43 25.55
C GLY A 167 -11.75 -17.53 25.07
N ASN A 168 -10.53 -17.80 25.51
CA ASN A 168 -9.34 -17.05 25.09
C ASN A 168 -9.03 -17.27 23.61
N LEU A 169 -9.06 -18.50 23.12
CA LEU A 169 -8.86 -18.81 21.69
C LEU A 169 -9.94 -18.17 20.82
N SER A 170 -11.20 -18.18 21.25
CA SER A 170 -12.31 -17.49 20.57
C SER A 170 -12.10 -15.97 20.54
N SER A 171 -11.62 -15.39 21.64
CA SER A 171 -11.29 -13.96 21.72
C SER A 171 -10.10 -13.59 20.82
N ILE A 172 -9.12 -14.48 20.65
CA ILE A 172 -8.02 -14.31 19.69
C ILE A 172 -8.57 -14.28 18.26
N LEU A 173 -9.44 -15.22 17.89
CA LEU A 173 -10.07 -15.25 16.56
C LEU A 173 -10.85 -13.96 16.30
N LEU A 174 -11.62 -13.48 17.28
CA LEU A 174 -12.36 -12.22 17.15
C LEU A 174 -11.44 -11.00 17.04
N ALA A 175 -10.33 -10.98 17.78
CA ALA A 175 -9.33 -9.91 17.66
C ALA A 175 -8.69 -9.88 16.26
N GLN A 176 -8.60 -11.03 15.58
CA GLN A 176 -8.07 -11.16 14.23
C GLN A 176 -9.07 -10.77 13.12
N ASP A 177 -10.38 -10.82 13.36
CA ASP A 177 -11.38 -10.35 12.38
C ASP A 177 -11.24 -8.85 12.04
N PHE A 178 -10.61 -8.05 12.90
CA PHE A 178 -10.26 -6.65 12.59
C PHE A 178 -9.23 -6.51 11.46
N GLN A 179 -8.54 -7.59 11.07
CA GLN A 179 -7.62 -7.62 9.95
C GLN A 179 -8.34 -7.45 8.59
N ASP A 180 -9.63 -7.81 8.47
CA ASP A 180 -10.38 -7.56 7.24
C ASP A 180 -10.57 -6.05 7.00
N LEU A 181 -10.86 -5.30 8.07
CA LEU A 181 -10.94 -3.84 8.00
C LEU A 181 -9.60 -3.21 7.63
N THR A 182 -8.47 -3.69 8.18
CA THR A 182 -7.16 -3.15 7.79
C THR A 182 -6.81 -3.47 6.34
N GLY A 183 -7.16 -4.67 5.86
CA GLY A 183 -7.01 -5.05 4.45
C GLY A 183 -7.80 -4.15 3.50
N GLN A 184 -9.06 -3.84 3.83
CA GLN A 184 -9.87 -2.90 3.06
C GLN A 184 -9.27 -1.50 3.01
N VAL A 185 -8.70 -1.02 4.12
CA VAL A 185 -8.04 0.29 4.17
C VAL A 185 -6.77 0.30 3.32
N ILE A 186 -5.93 -0.74 3.39
CA ILE A 186 -4.73 -0.88 2.55
C ILE A 186 -5.12 -0.91 1.07
N HIS A 187 -6.16 -1.64 0.69
CA HIS A 187 -6.64 -1.67 -0.69
C HIS A 187 -7.07 -0.29 -1.19
N ARG A 188 -7.82 0.48 -0.38
CA ARG A 188 -8.21 1.86 -0.73
C ARG A 188 -7.01 2.77 -0.89
N VAL A 189 -6.05 2.71 0.02
CA VAL A 189 -4.81 3.51 -0.07
C VAL A 189 -3.97 3.11 -1.29
N THR A 190 -3.89 1.81 -1.60
CA THR A 190 -3.15 1.32 -2.78
C THR A 190 -3.77 1.82 -4.08
N ASN A 191 -5.10 1.79 -4.18
CA ASN A 191 -5.80 2.32 -5.35
C ASN A 191 -5.60 3.84 -5.49
N LEU A 192 -5.62 4.58 -4.38
CA LEU A 192 -5.29 6.00 -4.38
C LEU A 192 -3.90 6.28 -4.95
N VAL A 193 -2.89 5.54 -4.49
CA VAL A 193 -1.51 5.71 -4.99
C VAL A 193 -1.45 5.47 -6.49
N LYS A 194 -2.14 4.46 -7.01
CA LYS A 194 -2.22 4.18 -8.46
C LYS A 194 -2.91 5.30 -9.25
N GLU A 195 -3.97 5.89 -8.72
CA GLU A 195 -4.68 7.01 -9.37
C GLU A 195 -3.84 8.28 -9.40
N VAL A 196 -3.10 8.57 -8.32
CA VAL A 196 -2.15 9.68 -8.26
C VAL A 196 -1.00 9.45 -9.25
N GLU A 197 -0.45 8.24 -9.32
CA GLU A 197 0.58 7.87 -10.29
C GLU A 197 0.09 8.08 -11.73
N ALA A 198 -1.10 7.59 -12.06
CA ALA A 198 -1.69 7.79 -13.39
C ALA A 198 -1.89 9.27 -13.72
N SER A 199 -2.39 10.06 -12.76
CA SER A 199 -2.58 11.50 -12.93
C SER A 199 -1.26 12.24 -13.14
N LEU A 200 -0.18 11.85 -12.45
CA LEU A 200 1.16 12.41 -12.63
C LEU A 200 1.74 12.04 -14.00
N VAL A 201 1.53 10.81 -14.47
CA VAL A 201 1.93 10.39 -15.82
C VAL A 201 1.18 11.21 -16.90
N ASP A 202 -0.13 11.40 -16.73
CA ASP A 202 -0.92 12.24 -17.63
C ASP A 202 -0.45 13.69 -17.62
N LEU A 203 -0.05 14.21 -16.44
CA LEU A 203 0.52 15.55 -16.27
C LEU A 203 1.83 15.69 -17.06
N ILE A 204 2.74 14.72 -16.93
CA ILE A 204 4.01 14.67 -17.67
C ILE A 204 3.75 14.59 -19.17
N PHE A 205 2.77 13.79 -19.60
CA PHE A 205 2.40 13.67 -21.01
C PHE A 205 1.83 14.99 -21.57
N MET A 206 1.01 15.71 -20.80
CA MET A 206 0.51 17.03 -21.18
C MET A 206 1.63 18.08 -21.23
N ALA A 207 2.55 18.06 -20.27
CA ALA A 207 3.72 18.96 -20.26
C ALA A 207 4.66 18.71 -21.46
N SER A 208 4.92 17.44 -21.80
CA SER A 208 5.69 17.07 -23.01
C SER A 208 4.98 17.55 -24.28
N GLN A 209 3.66 17.49 -24.33
CA GLN A 209 2.90 18.03 -25.47
C GLN A 209 3.04 19.55 -25.59
N VAL A 210 3.05 20.27 -24.46
CA VAL A 210 3.31 21.71 -24.43
C VAL A 210 4.74 22.04 -24.89
N GLU A 211 5.74 21.24 -24.53
CA GLU A 211 7.10 21.38 -25.05
C GLU A 211 7.16 21.20 -26.58
N THR A 212 6.45 20.20 -27.14
CA THR A 212 6.34 20.04 -28.60
C THR A 212 5.63 21.21 -29.30
N ILE A 213 4.61 21.81 -28.66
CA ILE A 213 3.87 22.96 -29.23
C ILE A 213 4.71 24.24 -29.16
N THR A 214 5.54 24.40 -28.12
CA THR A 214 6.31 25.62 -27.87
C THR A 214 7.68 25.63 -28.52
N GLY A 215 8.13 24.50 -29.07
CA GLY A 215 9.44 24.36 -29.72
C GLY A 215 10.61 24.42 -28.73
N ILE A 216 10.34 24.36 -27.42
CA ILE A 216 11.35 24.20 -26.38
C ILE A 216 11.69 22.71 -26.34
N VAL A 217 12.40 22.24 -27.35
CA VAL A 217 13.00 20.91 -27.31
C VAL A 217 14.19 21.02 -26.37
N HIS A 218 13.99 20.70 -25.10
CA HIS A 218 15.08 20.06 -24.38
C HIS A 218 15.26 18.71 -25.09
N LEU A 219 16.38 18.57 -25.82
CA LEU A 219 16.85 17.23 -26.19
C LEU A 219 16.78 16.41 -24.90
N PRO A 220 16.18 15.21 -24.90
CA PRO A 220 16.31 14.34 -23.75
C PRO A 220 17.82 14.15 -23.60
N GLU A 221 18.43 14.77 -22.59
CA GLU A 221 19.66 14.22 -22.07
C GLU A 221 19.27 12.79 -21.71
N GLU A 222 19.91 11.83 -22.39
CA GLU A 222 19.90 10.43 -22.03
C GLU A 222 20.29 10.36 -20.56
N SER A 223 19.30 10.49 -19.68
CA SER A 223 19.45 10.27 -18.26
C SER A 223 19.60 8.77 -18.17
N GLU A 224 20.85 8.37 -17.98
CA GLU A 224 21.27 7.00 -17.77
C GLU A 224 20.25 6.29 -16.88
N LYS A 225 19.77 5.14 -17.36
CA LYS A 225 18.92 4.21 -16.61
C LYS A 225 19.72 3.60 -15.46
N GLN A 226 20.07 4.41 -14.47
CA GLN A 226 20.65 4.02 -13.20
C GLN A 226 19.97 4.96 -12.20
N GLU A 227 18.84 4.60 -11.59
CA GLU A 227 18.84 4.19 -10.17
C GLU A 227 17.39 3.82 -9.75
N ALA A 228 16.70 2.99 -10.53
CA ALA A 228 15.35 2.52 -10.16
C ALA A 228 15.37 1.41 -9.08
N ASP A 229 16.54 0.99 -8.58
CA ASP A 229 16.66 -0.18 -7.70
C ASP A 229 16.94 0.15 -6.22
N GLN A 230 17.18 1.42 -5.85
CA GLN A 230 17.46 1.78 -4.45
C GLN A 230 16.20 1.99 -3.57
N PHE A 231 15.00 2.04 -4.15
CA PHE A 231 13.75 2.28 -3.41
C PHE A 231 12.82 1.06 -3.29
N LYS A 232 13.26 -0.13 -3.73
CA LYS A 232 12.53 -1.37 -3.40
C LYS A 232 12.78 -1.70 -1.93
N GLY A 233 11.85 -1.35 -1.06
CA GLY A 233 11.79 -1.91 0.28
C GLY A 233 11.78 -3.43 0.19
N HIS A 234 12.78 -4.09 0.77
CA HIS A 234 12.85 -5.55 0.83
C HIS A 234 11.81 -6.06 1.83
N GLY A 235 10.59 -6.28 1.34
CA GLY A 235 9.57 -7.06 2.06
C GLY A 235 9.94 -8.54 2.10
N PRO A 236 9.34 -9.33 3.01
CA PRO A 236 9.57 -10.77 3.06
C PRO A 236 9.22 -11.40 1.71
N GLN A 237 10.18 -12.12 1.11
CA GLN A 237 9.98 -12.72 -0.20
C GLN A 237 8.92 -13.84 -0.16
N ILE A 238 7.85 -13.63 -0.92
CA ILE A 238 6.68 -14.51 -1.00
C ILE A 238 6.74 -15.47 -2.21
N SER A 239 7.83 -15.48 -2.97
CA SER A 239 7.97 -16.34 -4.16
C SER A 239 9.40 -16.83 -4.30
N LYS A 240 9.61 -18.13 -4.10
CA LYS A 240 10.94 -18.77 -4.17
C LYS A 240 11.46 -18.98 -5.60
N ASP A 241 10.62 -18.78 -6.62
CA ASP A 241 10.91 -19.26 -7.97
C ASP A 241 11.32 -18.16 -8.98
N ALA A 242 11.52 -16.90 -8.55
CA ALA A 242 11.67 -15.79 -9.49
C ALA A 242 12.81 -14.80 -9.20
N ALA A 243 13.80 -15.18 -8.40
CA ALA A 243 15.02 -14.38 -8.24
C ALA A 243 16.26 -15.28 -8.39
N ASP A 244 17.16 -14.88 -9.29
CA ASP A 244 18.46 -15.51 -9.58
C ASP A 244 19.48 -15.29 -8.43
N ASP A 245 19.02 -14.67 -7.34
CA ASP A 245 19.81 -14.20 -6.19
C ASP A 245 19.13 -14.63 -4.87
N VAL A 246 18.67 -15.88 -4.81
CA VAL A 246 18.12 -16.48 -3.58
C VAL A 246 19.12 -17.52 -3.09
N VAL A 247 19.85 -17.15 -2.06
CA VAL A 247 20.69 -18.07 -1.27
C VAL A 247 19.76 -19.10 -0.61
N THR A 248 19.80 -20.32 -1.11
CA THR A 248 18.96 -21.43 -0.59
C THR A 248 19.77 -22.44 0.20
N SER A 249 21.10 -22.41 0.11
CA SER A 249 22.01 -23.32 0.81
C SER A 249 23.13 -22.58 1.55
N GLN A 250 23.72 -23.24 2.55
CA GLN A 250 24.85 -22.71 3.32
C GLN A 250 26.12 -22.54 2.46
N ASP A 251 26.23 -23.30 1.37
CA ASP A 251 27.36 -23.21 0.43
C ASP A 251 27.30 -21.90 -0.37
N ASP A 252 26.09 -21.43 -0.71
CA ASP A 252 25.88 -20.14 -1.42
C ASP A 252 26.27 -18.94 -0.52
N VAL A 253 26.19 -19.10 0.80
CA VAL A 253 26.64 -18.08 1.77
C VAL A 253 28.17 -17.99 1.77
N ASP A 254 28.87 -19.13 1.74
CA ASP A 254 30.33 -19.18 1.75
C ASP A 254 30.92 -18.64 0.44
N ASP A 255 30.25 -18.83 -0.69
CA ASP A 255 30.61 -18.25 -1.99
C ASP A 255 30.45 -16.72 -2.01
N LEU A 256 29.37 -16.20 -1.40
CA LEU A 256 29.16 -14.75 -1.24
C LEU A 256 30.21 -14.13 -0.33
N LEU A 257 30.56 -14.78 0.78
CA LEU A 257 31.62 -14.32 1.69
C LEU A 257 33.00 -14.30 1.02
N SER A 258 33.28 -15.32 0.20
CA SER A 258 34.52 -15.39 -0.61
C SER A 258 34.58 -14.26 -1.65
N SER A 259 33.44 -13.86 -2.23
CA SER A 259 33.37 -12.77 -3.21
C SER A 259 33.57 -11.37 -2.60
N LEU A 260 33.24 -11.21 -1.31
CA LEU A 260 33.42 -9.99 -0.53
C LEU A 260 34.79 -9.88 0.15
N GLY A 261 35.66 -10.88 -0.04
CA GLY A 261 37.07 -10.83 0.36
C GLY A 261 37.34 -11.07 1.85
N PHE A 262 36.52 -11.88 2.51
CA PHE A 262 36.83 -12.46 3.83
C PHE A 262 37.30 -13.91 3.72
#